data_AF-A0A3C0TA32-F1
#
_entry.id   AF-A0A3C0TA32-F1
#
_cell.length_a   1.000
_cell.length_b   1.000
_cell.length_c   1.000
_cell.angle_alpha   90.00
_cell.angle_beta   90.00
_cell.angle_gamma   90.00
#
_symmetry.space_group_name_H-M   'P 1'
#
loop_
_entity.id
_entity.type
_entity.pdbx_description
1 polymer ?
#
loop_
_entity_poly.entity_id
_entity_poly.type
_entity_poly.pdbx_seq_one_letter_code
_entity_poly.pdbx_strand_id
1 'polypeptide(L)' 'MAVVTRVDLLKNRRTKTVATVGPVSSSSKTIEQLLLAGVNVFRLNMSHGDHASHEQVFQKILTA' A
#
# COMPACT_ATOMS: atom_id res chain seq x y z
N MET A 1 5.68 10.03 -13.82
CA MET A 1 4.43 10.17 -13.04
C MET A 1 4.79 10.50 -11.60
N ALA A 2 4.27 11.58 -11.02
CA ALA A 2 4.58 11.96 -9.64
C ALA A 2 3.62 11.25 -8.67
N VAL A 3 4.13 10.72 -7.55
CA VAL A 3 3.30 10.20 -6.45
C VAL A 3 2.70 11.39 -5.71
N VAL A 4 1.47 11.76 -6.05
CA VAL A 4 0.75 12.88 -5.42
C VAL A 4 0.19 12.43 -4.08
N THR A 5 0.76 12.95 -3.00
CA THR A 5 0.26 12.69 -1.64
C THR A 5 -0.75 13.77 -1.26
N ARG A 6 -2.03 13.41 -1.21
CA ARG A 6 -3.12 14.32 -0.79
C ARG A 6 -3.38 14.31 0.71
N VAL A 7 -2.74 13.40 1.45
CA VAL A 7 -2.82 13.32 2.91
C VAL A 7 -1.94 14.41 3.52
N ASP A 8 -2.54 15.36 4.22
CA ASP A 8 -1.83 16.55 4.76
C ASP A 8 -0.69 16.16 5.71
N LEU A 9 -0.87 15.13 6.53
CA LEU A 9 0.16 14.60 7.45
C LEU A 9 1.45 14.18 6.72
N LEU A 10 1.34 13.78 5.44
CA LEU A 10 2.45 13.25 4.64
C LEU A 10 2.95 14.25 3.59
N LYS A 11 2.28 15.41 3.46
CA LYS A 11 2.51 16.40 2.42
C LYS A 11 3.90 17.03 2.48
N ASN A 12 4.38 17.30 3.71
CA ASN A 12 5.70 17.91 3.94
C ASN A 12 6.85 16.90 3.89
N ARG A 13 6.55 15.60 3.81
CA ARG A 13 7.57 14.56 3.74
C ARG A 13 8.09 14.42 2.31
N ARG A 14 9.35 14.82 2.11
CA ARG A 14 10.03 14.75 0.80
C ARG A 14 10.25 13.31 0.34
N THR A 15 10.71 12.43 1.23
CA THR A 15 10.94 11.01 0.92
C THR A 15 9.63 10.22 0.99
N LYS A 16 9.31 9.52 -0.10
CA LYS A 16 8.13 8.65 -0.19
C LYS A 16 8.47 7.25 0.28
N THR A 17 7.54 6.63 1.00
CA THR A 17 7.68 5.26 1.51
C THR A 17 6.91 4.31 0.62
N VAL A 18 7.60 3.26 0.16
CA VAL A 18 7.01 2.16 -0.60
C VAL A 18 7.04 0.91 0.28
N ALA A 19 5.90 0.23 0.43
CA ALA A 19 5.80 -1.01 1.18
C ALA A 19 5.41 -2.17 0.25
N THR A 20 6.15 -3.27 0.29
CA THR A 20 5.75 -4.49 -0.42
C THR A 20 4.70 -5.22 0.40
N VAL A 21 3.53 -5.52 -0.20
CA VAL A 21 2.46 -6.23 0.50
C VAL A 21 2.64 -7.73 0.28
N GLY A 22 2.73 -8.47 1.39
CA GLY A 22 2.73 -9.92 1.41
C GLY A 22 1.57 -10.47 2.26
N PRO A 23 1.53 -11.80 2.48
CA PRO A 23 0.44 -12.46 3.20
C PRO A 23 0.14 -11.83 4.58
N VAL A 24 1.17 -11.55 5.37
CA VAL A 24 1.06 -10.99 6.73
C VAL A 24 0.52 -9.55 6.72
N SER A 25 0.82 -8.77 5.68
CA SER A 25 0.43 -7.36 5.58
C SER A 25 -0.81 -7.14 4.71
N SER A 26 -1.45 -8.21 4.22
CA SER A 26 -2.57 -8.14 3.27
C SER A 26 -3.95 -8.00 3.92
N SER A 27 -4.03 -7.91 5.26
CA SER A 27 -5.30 -7.67 5.95
C SER A 27 -5.67 -6.18 5.86
N SER A 28 -6.97 -5.86 5.72
CA SER A 28 -7.43 -4.47 5.63
C SER A 28 -6.98 -3.64 6.86
N LYS A 29 -7.06 -4.22 8.05
CA LYS A 29 -6.58 -3.58 9.30
C LYS A 29 -5.08 -3.25 9.24
N THR A 30 -4.26 -4.16 8.73
CA THR A 30 -2.81 -3.90 8.61
C THR A 30 -2.52 -2.84 7.55
N ILE A 31 -3.24 -2.86 6.44
CA ILE A 31 -3.11 -1.85 5.38
C ILE A 31 -3.47 -0.46 5.92
N GLU A 32 -4.57 -0.34 6.66
CA GLU A 32 -4.99 0.91 7.32
C GLU A 32 -3.90 1.42 8.27
N GLN A 33 -3.36 0.54 9.12
CA GLN A 33 -2.25 0.90 10.01
C GLN A 33 -1.01 1.37 9.25
N LEU A 34 -0.67 0.74 8.11
CA LEU A 34 0.45 1.15 7.26
C LEU A 34 0.19 2.51 6.58
N LEU A 35 -1.07 2.79 6.21
CA LEU A 35 -1.47 4.07 5.64
C LEU A 35 -1.34 5.19 6.68
N LEU A 36 -1.83 4.96 7.90
CA LEU A 36 -1.67 5.87 9.04
C LEU A 36 -0.20 6.07 9.44
N ALA A 37 0.63 5.02 9.34
CA ALA A 37 2.07 5.11 9.54
C ALA A 37 2.81 5.86 8.42
N GLY A 38 2.13 6.13 7.29
CA GLY A 38 2.61 7.03 6.25
C GLY A 38 3.20 6.36 5.01
N VAL A 39 2.77 5.14 4.67
CA VAL A 39 3.06 4.54 3.36
C VAL A 39 2.41 5.37 2.24
N ASN A 40 3.14 5.58 1.14
CA ASN A 40 2.61 6.30 -0.03
C ASN A 40 2.25 5.39 -1.18
N VAL A 41 2.96 4.27 -1.32
CA VAL A 41 2.77 3.31 -2.42
C VAL A 41 2.85 1.91 -1.85
N PHE A 42 1.87 1.09 -2.23
CA PHE A 42 1.91 -0.35 -2.00
C PHE A 42 2.43 -1.05 -3.26
N ARG A 43 3.45 -1.89 -3.11
CA ARG A 43 4.01 -2.74 -4.16
C ARG A 43 3.44 -4.15 -4.03
N LEU A 44 2.85 -4.65 -5.11
CA LEU A 44 2.53 -6.07 -5.27
C LEU A 44 3.70 -6.75 -5.99
N ASN A 45 4.33 -7.73 -5.36
CA ASN A 45 5.46 -8.43 -5.96
C ASN A 45 4.98 -9.63 -6.79
N MET A 46 5.01 -9.50 -8.12
CA MET A 46 4.53 -10.51 -9.07
C MET A 46 5.50 -11.70 -9.26
N SER A 47 6.68 -11.70 -8.64
CA SER A 47 7.59 -12.86 -8.68
C SER A 47 7.00 -14.11 -8.00
N HIS A 48 5.96 -13.95 -7.18
CA HIS A 48 5.24 -15.02 -6.49
C HIS A 48 3.73 -14.74 -6.49
N GLY A 49 2.92 -15.79 -6.28
CA GLY A 49 1.46 -15.70 -6.27
C GLY A 49 0.84 -15.66 -7.67
N ASP A 50 -0.49 -15.79 -7.73
CA ASP A 50 -1.26 -15.71 -8.97
C ASP A 50 -2.01 -14.37 -9.09
N HIS A 51 -2.54 -14.08 -10.27
CA HIS A 51 -3.27 -12.83 -10.52
C HIS A 51 -4.49 -12.64 -9.62
N ALA A 52 -5.21 -13.72 -9.30
CA ALA A 52 -6.41 -13.67 -8.46
C ALA A 52 -6.06 -13.25 -7.02
N SER A 53 -4.98 -13.78 -6.46
CA SER A 53 -4.47 -13.41 -5.15
C SER A 53 -4.03 -11.95 -5.11
N HIS A 54 -3.32 -11.47 -6.13
CA HIS A 54 -2.91 -10.06 -6.23
C HIS A 54 -4.10 -9.12 -6.40
N GLU A 55 -5.14 -9.53 -7.13
CA GLU A 55 -6.40 -8.78 -7.27
C GLU A 55 -7.11 -8.62 -5.92
N GLN A 56 -7.20 -9.69 -5.12
CA GLN A 56 -7.77 -9.60 -3.77
C GLN A 56 -7.01 -8.59 -2.89
N VAL A 57 -5.68 -8.58 -2.96
CA VAL A 57 -4.86 -7.61 -2.22
C VAL A 57 -5.11 -6.20 -2.73
N PHE A 58 -5.19 -6.01 -4.05
CA PHE A 58 -5.51 -4.72 -4.66
C PHE A 58 -6.85 -4.16 -4.16
N GLN A 59 -7.90 -4.99 -4.11
CA GLN A 59 -9.21 -4.58 -3.60
C GLN A 59 -9.17 -4.16 -2.12
N LYS A 60 -8.37 -4.86 -1.30
CA LYS A 60 -8.19 -4.48 0.11
C LYS A 60 -7.45 -3.16 0.27
N ILE A 61 -6.51 -2.83 -0.64
CA ILE A 61 -5.81 -1.54 -0.64
C ILE A 61 -6.74 -0.39 -1.02
N LEU A 62 -7.70 -0.61 -1.92
CA LEU A 62 -8.65 0.44 -2.33
C LEU A 62 -9.73 0.74 -1.29
N THR A 63 -10.03 -0.23 -0.42
CA THR A 63 -11.12 -0.13 0.56
C THR A 63 -10.65 0.20 1.98
N ALA A 64 -9.34 0.17 2.23
CA ALA A 64 -8.71 0.60 3.48
C ALA A 64 -8.45 2.11 3.49
#